data_AF-A0A960R121-F1
#
_entry.id   AF-A0A960R121-F1
#
_cell.length_a   1.000
_cell.length_b   1.000
_cell.length_c   1.000
_cell.angle_alpha   90.00
_cell.angle_beta   90.00
_cell.angle_gamma   90.00
#
_symmetry.space_group_name_H-M   'P 1'
#
loop_
_entity.id
_entity.type
_entity.pdbx_description
1 polymer ?
#
loop_
_entity_poly.entity_id
_entity_poly.type
_entity_poly.pdbx_seq_one_letter_code
_entity_poly.pdbx_strand_id
1 'polypeptide(L)'
;MASLAHAHPPIHLDDDDDQDVLIQFEDGEFDSIAQVPENFEDQVREAQEQLALLRQREEQLERQKRELEDLQQRREAFTQGSAQVVEELSRSIAALDREAEEAQRRADDCANARQSLEHYHRTLGSIRPQMWSRDQLRQELIRAQSQLGEAEEELNGIAPLLTSIRGGKKVAKSASKNEPETQGFLYWFRAGLAFTLPVMIFAAVLGLFFLIFSGS
;
A
#
# COMPACT_ATOMS: atom_id res chain seq x y z
N MET A 1 -12.79 43.97 -36.84
CA MET A 1 -11.62 44.44 -37.59
C MET A 1 -10.62 43.29 -37.69
N ALA A 2 -10.24 42.93 -38.93
CA ALA A 2 -9.17 42.03 -39.41
C ALA A 2 -9.10 40.59 -38.80
N SER A 3 -9.47 39.50 -39.49
CA SER A 3 -8.96 38.92 -40.76
C SER A 3 -7.53 38.38 -40.67
N LEU A 4 -7.37 37.04 -40.68
CA LEU A 4 -6.49 36.33 -41.63
C LEU A 4 -6.72 34.80 -41.55
N ALA A 5 -7.66 34.30 -42.34
CA ALA A 5 -7.69 32.90 -42.76
C ALA A 5 -6.81 32.77 -44.00
N HIS A 6 -5.71 32.01 -43.93
CA HIS A 6 -4.89 31.68 -45.09
C HIS A 6 -5.40 30.37 -45.70
N ALA A 7 -6.32 30.51 -46.65
CA ALA A 7 -6.73 29.45 -47.54
C ALA A 7 -5.75 29.36 -48.71
N HIS A 8 -5.28 28.14 -49.01
CA HIS A 8 -4.43 27.82 -50.15
C HIS A 8 -5.22 28.04 -51.46
N PRO A 9 -4.67 28.71 -52.49
CA PRO A 9 -5.37 28.89 -53.77
C PRO A 9 -5.40 27.59 -54.58
N PRO A 10 -6.43 27.39 -55.42
CA PRO A 10 -6.54 26.22 -56.29
C PRO A 10 -5.52 26.29 -57.43
N ILE A 11 -4.97 25.13 -57.78
CA ILE A 11 -4.10 24.94 -58.94
C ILE A 11 -4.97 25.11 -60.21
N HIS A 12 -4.73 26.20 -60.94
CA HIS A 12 -5.27 26.45 -62.27
C HIS A 12 -4.39 25.71 -63.26
N LEU A 13 -4.91 24.64 -63.87
CA LEU A 13 -4.33 24.02 -65.05
C LEU A 13 -4.93 24.75 -66.25
N ASP A 14 -4.11 25.56 -66.92
CA ASP A 14 -4.42 26.07 -68.25
C ASP A 14 -4.27 24.90 -69.23
N ASP A 15 -5.43 24.36 -69.65
CA ASP A 15 -5.59 23.63 -70.91
C ASP A 15 -5.66 24.66 -72.03
N ASP A 16 -4.66 24.68 -72.92
CA ASP A 16 -4.74 25.00 -74.36
C ASP A 16 -3.38 25.49 -74.85
N ASP A 17 -2.64 24.59 -75.51
CA ASP A 17 -1.96 24.88 -76.77
C ASP A 17 -1.43 23.56 -77.35
N ASP A 18 -2.31 22.89 -78.10
CA ASP A 18 -1.95 21.87 -79.08
C ASP A 18 -1.09 22.52 -80.18
N GLN A 19 0.21 22.66 -79.93
CA GLN A 19 1.19 22.80 -80.99
C GLN A 19 1.80 21.43 -81.28
N ASP A 20 1.27 20.80 -82.34
CA ASP A 20 1.93 19.72 -83.05
C ASP A 20 3.30 20.21 -83.56
N VAL A 21 4.31 20.18 -82.69
CA VAL A 21 5.71 20.28 -83.10
C VAL A 21 6.06 18.95 -83.75
N LEU A 22 5.80 18.86 -85.05
CA LEU A 22 6.27 17.77 -85.90
C LEU A 22 7.80 17.81 -85.88
N ILE A 23 8.40 17.03 -84.97
CA ILE A 23 9.85 16.80 -84.94
C ILE A 23 10.21 16.09 -86.24
N GLN A 24 10.73 16.85 -87.21
CA GLN A 24 11.46 16.28 -88.33
C GLN A 24 12.73 15.68 -87.77
N PHE A 25 12.79 14.36 -87.72
CA PHE A 25 14.02 13.62 -87.48
C PHE A 25 14.88 13.77 -88.73
N GLU A 26 15.70 14.81 -88.74
CA GLU A 26 16.80 14.95 -89.68
C GLU A 26 17.92 14.03 -89.21
N ASP A 27 18.21 13.00 -90.01
CA ASP A 27 19.27 12.02 -89.80
C ASP A 27 20.64 12.73 -89.81
N GLY A 28 21.07 13.21 -88.65
CA GLY A 28 22.32 13.91 -88.47
C GLY A 28 22.76 13.90 -87.01
N GLU A 29 23.77 13.08 -86.72
CA GLU A 29 24.64 13.18 -85.54
C GLU A 29 24.05 12.74 -84.19
N PHE A 30 23.78 11.43 -84.10
CA PHE A 30 23.63 10.72 -82.83
C PHE A 30 25.01 10.47 -82.19
N ASP A 31 25.71 11.52 -81.77
CA ASP A 31 26.95 11.39 -80.98
C ASP A 31 27.07 12.46 -79.87
N SER A 32 25.98 12.71 -79.14
CA SER A 32 26.01 13.58 -77.95
C SER A 32 25.19 13.08 -76.75
N ILE A 33 24.79 11.80 -76.72
CA ILE A 33 24.16 11.18 -75.53
C ILE A 33 25.22 10.54 -74.60
N ALA A 34 26.48 10.97 -74.69
CA ALA A 34 27.58 10.49 -73.84
C ALA A 34 28.31 11.61 -73.09
N GLN A 35 27.65 12.74 -72.83
CA GLN A 35 28.08 13.69 -71.82
C GLN A 35 26.93 13.90 -70.84
N VAL A 36 26.85 13.05 -69.82
CA VAL A 36 26.19 13.44 -68.58
C VAL A 36 26.91 14.71 -68.16
N PRO A 37 26.24 15.88 -68.04
CA PRO A 37 26.93 17.07 -67.61
C PRO A 37 27.53 16.77 -66.24
N GLU A 38 28.85 16.88 -66.10
CA GLU A 38 29.64 16.57 -64.89
C GLU A 38 29.00 17.19 -63.62
N ASN A 39 28.33 18.34 -63.79
CA ASN A 39 27.55 19.05 -62.78
C ASN A 39 26.34 18.26 -62.21
N PHE A 40 25.73 17.34 -62.96
CA PHE A 40 24.58 16.54 -62.52
C PHE A 40 25.01 15.38 -61.62
N GLU A 41 26.11 14.70 -61.96
CA GLU A 41 26.69 13.67 -61.09
C GLU A 41 27.16 14.27 -59.76
N ASP A 42 27.76 15.46 -59.81
CA ASP A 42 28.15 16.21 -58.63
C ASP A 42 26.95 16.62 -57.75
N GLN A 43 25.85 17.07 -58.37
CA GLN A 43 24.63 17.44 -57.65
C GLN A 43 23.91 16.23 -57.04
N VAL A 44 23.92 15.08 -57.72
CA VAL A 44 23.40 13.81 -57.18
C VAL A 44 24.26 13.34 -56.00
N ARG A 45 25.59 13.44 -56.12
CA ARG A 45 26.52 13.10 -55.03
C ARG A 45 26.34 14.01 -53.82
N GLU A 46 26.22 15.32 -54.03
CA GLU A 46 25.94 16.29 -52.97
C GLU A 46 24.60 15.99 -52.29
N ALA A 47 23.54 15.72 -53.06
CA ALA A 47 22.23 15.34 -52.52
C ALA A 47 22.28 14.02 -51.73
N GLN A 48 23.07 13.04 -52.17
CA GLN A 48 23.29 11.78 -51.45
C GLN A 48 24.04 11.99 -50.12
N GLU A 49 25.07 12.84 -50.11
CA GLU A 49 25.81 13.21 -48.90
C GLU A 49 24.92 13.97 -47.91
N GLN A 50 24.10 14.90 -48.40
CA GLN A 50 23.11 15.61 -47.59
C GLN A 50 22.08 14.65 -47.00
N LEU A 51 21.57 13.69 -47.79
CA LEU A 51 20.66 12.65 -47.30
C LEU A 51 21.30 11.76 -46.23
N ALA A 52 22.57 11.37 -46.41
CA ALA A 52 23.30 10.58 -45.42
C ALA A 52 23.47 11.36 -44.10
N LEU A 53 23.81 12.64 -44.18
CA LEU A 53 23.95 13.52 -43.03
C LEU A 53 22.61 13.76 -42.32
N LEU A 54 21.52 13.92 -43.07
CA LEU A 54 20.17 14.05 -42.51
C LEU A 54 19.77 12.77 -41.77
N ARG A 55 19.98 11.59 -42.36
CA ARG A 55 19.70 10.30 -41.68
C ARG A 55 20.49 10.13 -40.39
N GLN A 56 21.77 10.50 -40.39
CA GLN A 56 22.58 10.43 -39.17
C GLN A 56 22.02 11.35 -38.07
N ARG A 57 21.54 12.55 -38.43
CA ARG A 57 20.89 13.47 -37.49
C ARG A 57 19.54 12.93 -37.01
N GLU A 58 18.75 12.32 -37.88
CA GLU A 58 17.49 11.65 -37.50
C GLU A 58 17.75 10.53 -36.49
N GLU A 59 18.74 9.66 -36.73
CA GLU A 59 19.12 8.61 -35.78
C GLU A 59 19.57 9.16 -34.43
N GLN A 60 20.35 10.24 -34.42
CA GLN A 60 20.77 10.90 -33.18
C GLN A 60 19.57 11.48 -32.43
N LEU A 61 18.65 12.13 -33.15
CA LEU A 61 17.44 12.70 -32.57
C LEU A 61 16.52 11.62 -32.01
N GLU A 62 16.36 10.49 -32.70
CA GLU A 62 15.60 9.35 -32.21
C GLU A 62 16.20 8.77 -30.93
N ARG A 63 17.53 8.65 -30.85
CA ARG A 63 18.22 8.18 -29.64
C ARG A 63 17.97 9.12 -28.47
N GLN A 64 18.16 10.43 -28.67
CA GLN A 64 17.89 11.43 -27.64
C GLN A 64 16.43 11.42 -27.20
N LYS A 65 15.49 11.24 -28.13
CA LYS A 65 14.06 11.11 -27.82
C LYS A 65 13.79 9.90 -26.94
N ARG A 66 14.34 8.72 -27.29
CA ARG A 66 14.18 7.50 -26.48
C ARG A 66 14.75 7.66 -25.06
N GLU A 67 15.91 8.29 -24.93
CA GLU A 67 16.52 8.57 -23.62
C GLU A 67 15.63 9.51 -22.77
N LEU A 68 15.09 10.57 -23.38
CA LEU A 68 14.18 11.48 -22.69
C LEU A 68 12.87 10.78 -22.28
N GLU A 69 12.32 9.91 -23.14
CA GLU A 69 11.12 9.13 -22.83
C GLU A 69 11.35 8.17 -21.66
N ASP A 70 12.49 7.44 -21.63
CA ASP A 70 12.84 6.56 -20.49
C ASP A 70 13.00 7.36 -19.19
N LEU A 71 13.70 8.50 -19.24
CA LEU A 71 13.85 9.37 -18.07
C LEU A 71 12.51 9.92 -17.58
N GLN A 72 11.62 10.33 -18.49
CA GLN A 72 10.28 10.79 -18.14
C GLN A 72 9.46 9.67 -17.50
N GLN A 73 9.50 8.47 -18.06
CA GLN A 73 8.79 7.31 -17.51
C GLN A 73 9.30 6.96 -16.10
N ARG A 74 10.62 6.96 -15.88
CA ARG A 74 11.22 6.71 -14.57
C ARG A 74 10.84 7.79 -13.56
N ARG A 75 10.86 9.06 -13.98
CA ARG A 75 10.46 10.18 -13.12
C ARG A 75 9.00 10.07 -12.72
N GLU A 76 8.12 9.73 -13.65
CA GLU A 76 6.70 9.55 -13.37
C GLU A 76 6.46 8.39 -12.40
N ALA A 77 7.07 7.23 -12.67
CA ALA A 77 6.97 6.06 -11.79
C ALA A 77 7.50 6.36 -10.38
N PHE A 78 8.62 7.08 -10.27
CA PHE A 78 9.15 7.52 -8.98
C PHE A 78 8.21 8.51 -8.28
N THR A 79 7.67 9.49 -9.00
CA THR A 79 6.78 10.51 -8.43
C THR A 79 5.51 9.85 -7.89
N GLN A 80 4.90 8.95 -8.68
CA GLN A 80 3.73 8.19 -8.26
C GLN A 80 4.02 7.27 -7.07
N GLY A 81 5.12 6.51 -7.13
CA GLY A 81 5.52 5.60 -6.06
C GLY A 81 5.86 6.33 -4.76
N SER A 82 6.57 7.46 -4.86
CA SER A 82 6.89 8.28 -3.68
C SER A 82 5.64 8.89 -3.06
N ALA A 83 4.70 9.38 -3.85
CA ALA A 83 3.43 9.90 -3.35
C ALA A 83 2.63 8.82 -2.61
N GLN A 84 2.56 7.61 -3.17
CA GLN A 84 1.88 6.47 -2.53
C GLN A 84 2.54 6.06 -1.21
N VAL A 85 3.87 5.97 -1.18
CA VAL A 85 4.60 5.62 0.04
C VAL A 85 4.45 6.69 1.10
N VAL A 86 4.53 7.97 0.73
CA VAL A 86 4.31 9.10 1.66
C VAL A 86 2.89 9.06 2.25
N GLU A 87 1.88 8.77 1.44
CA GLU A 87 0.51 8.62 1.92
C GLU A 87 0.36 7.46 2.91
N GLU A 88 0.93 6.30 2.60
CA GLU A 88 0.88 5.12 3.49
C GLU A 88 1.65 5.36 4.80
N LEU A 89 2.82 6.00 4.72
CA LEU A 89 3.57 6.43 5.89
C LEU A 89 2.75 7.40 6.74
N SER A 90 2.11 8.40 6.13
CA SER A 90 1.25 9.35 6.86
C SER A 90 0.08 8.64 7.56
N ARG A 91 -0.54 7.65 6.92
CA ARG A 91 -1.64 6.86 7.51
C ARG A 91 -1.15 6.00 8.67
N SER A 92 0.00 5.34 8.51
CA SER A 92 0.57 4.48 9.56
C SER A 92 1.03 5.28 10.78
N ILE A 93 1.64 6.46 10.59
CA ILE A 93 1.98 7.38 11.67
C ILE A 93 0.72 7.79 12.44
N ALA A 94 -0.33 8.23 11.74
CA ALA A 94 -1.58 8.61 12.39
C ALA A 94 -2.24 7.44 13.15
N ALA A 95 -2.10 6.21 12.68
CA ALA A 95 -2.58 5.02 13.39
C ALA A 95 -1.76 4.74 14.65
N LEU A 96 -0.43 4.89 14.58
CA LEU A 96 0.46 4.74 15.73
C LEU A 96 0.20 5.82 16.79
N ASP A 97 0.00 7.07 16.39
CA ASP A 97 -0.31 8.17 17.30
C ASP A 97 -1.59 7.89 18.09
N ARG A 98 -2.64 7.41 17.42
CA ARG A 98 -3.89 7.02 18.08
C ARG A 98 -3.69 5.87 19.06
N GLU A 99 -2.94 4.84 18.68
CA GLU A 99 -2.66 3.71 19.60
C GLU A 99 -1.80 4.17 20.79
N ALA A 100 -0.85 5.08 20.57
CA ALA A 100 -0.03 5.66 21.63
C ALA A 100 -0.89 6.50 22.61
N GLU A 101 -1.80 7.33 22.08
CA GLU A 101 -2.77 8.06 22.91
C GLU A 101 -3.68 7.11 23.69
N GLU A 102 -4.20 6.06 23.04
CA GLU A 102 -5.03 5.07 23.73
C GLU A 102 -4.25 4.32 24.82
N ALA A 103 -2.99 3.95 24.54
CA ALA A 103 -2.12 3.30 25.51
C ALA A 103 -1.82 4.22 26.69
N GLN A 104 -1.60 5.51 26.44
CA GLN A 104 -1.39 6.51 27.50
C GLN A 104 -2.64 6.67 28.35
N ARG A 105 -3.83 6.82 27.74
CA ARG A 105 -5.10 6.90 28.48
C ARG A 105 -5.32 5.66 29.35
N ARG A 106 -5.06 4.47 28.80
CA ARG A 106 -5.12 3.21 29.57
C ARG A 106 -4.14 3.21 30.74
N ALA A 107 -2.93 3.72 30.56
CA ALA A 107 -1.94 3.83 31.63
C ALA A 107 -2.41 4.80 32.73
N ASP A 108 -2.99 5.93 32.35
CA ASP A 108 -3.55 6.92 33.28
C ASP A 108 -4.73 6.33 34.07
N ASP A 109 -5.65 5.62 33.40
CA ASP A 109 -6.76 4.90 34.05
C ASP A 109 -6.25 3.88 35.07
N CYS A 110 -5.21 3.12 34.71
CA CYS A 110 -4.56 2.16 35.62
C CYS A 110 -3.92 2.85 36.82
N ALA A 111 -3.25 3.99 36.60
CA ALA A 111 -2.62 4.75 37.66
C ALA A 111 -3.64 5.31 38.65
N ASN A 112 -4.76 5.85 38.15
CA ASN A 112 -5.87 6.34 38.95
C ASN A 112 -6.50 5.20 39.77
N ALA A 113 -6.82 4.08 39.13
CA ALA A 113 -7.36 2.90 39.80
C ALA A 113 -6.42 2.39 40.92
N ARG A 114 -5.11 2.33 40.66
CA ARG A 114 -4.12 1.95 41.68
C ARG A 114 -4.14 2.93 42.86
N GLN A 115 -4.19 4.23 42.60
CA GLN A 115 -4.23 5.24 43.66
C GLN A 115 -5.49 5.11 44.52
N SER A 116 -6.67 4.90 43.92
CA SER A 116 -7.92 4.65 44.64
C SER A 116 -7.79 3.42 45.53
N LEU A 117 -7.31 2.30 44.99
CA LEU A 117 -7.14 1.05 45.75
C LEU A 117 -6.15 1.23 46.92
N GLU A 118 -5.03 1.93 46.72
CA GLU A 118 -4.09 2.24 47.79
C GLU A 118 -4.66 3.17 48.85
N HIS A 119 -5.55 4.09 48.47
CA HIS A 119 -6.27 4.94 49.41
C HIS A 119 -7.18 4.08 50.29
N TYR A 120 -8.07 3.27 49.71
CA TYR A 120 -8.99 2.42 50.46
C TYR A 120 -8.26 1.37 51.30
N HIS A 121 -7.18 0.78 50.78
CA HIS A 121 -6.34 -0.15 51.55
C HIS A 121 -5.73 0.50 52.80
N ARG A 122 -5.23 1.75 52.69
CA ARG A 122 -4.73 2.50 53.85
C ARG A 122 -5.84 2.88 54.83
N THR A 123 -6.97 3.36 54.31
CA THR A 123 -8.12 3.76 55.14
C THR A 123 -8.61 2.57 55.97
N LEU A 124 -8.88 1.43 55.33
CA LEU A 124 -9.32 0.22 56.03
C LEU A 124 -8.25 -0.34 56.98
N GLY A 125 -6.97 -0.33 56.58
CA GLY A 125 -5.87 -0.78 57.43
C GLY A 125 -5.62 0.11 58.66
N SER A 126 -6.08 1.36 58.64
CA SER A 126 -5.98 2.28 59.79
C SER A 126 -7.05 2.04 60.86
N ILE A 127 -8.14 1.34 60.50
CA ILE A 127 -9.24 1.05 61.42
C ILE A 127 -8.75 0.07 62.48
N ARG A 128 -8.81 0.49 63.75
CA ARG A 128 -8.41 -0.32 64.91
C ARG A 128 -9.59 -0.54 65.85
N PRO A 129 -10.39 -1.61 65.64
CA PRO A 129 -11.57 -1.86 66.44
C PRO A 129 -11.30 -2.00 67.95
N GLN A 130 -10.08 -2.38 68.32
CA GLN A 130 -9.68 -2.58 69.72
C GLN A 130 -9.52 -1.27 70.51
N MET A 131 -9.42 -0.12 69.83
CA MET A 131 -9.27 1.19 70.48
C MET A 131 -10.60 1.92 70.71
N TRP A 132 -11.73 1.36 70.27
CA TRP A 132 -13.03 2.00 70.37
C TRP A 132 -13.61 1.92 71.79
N SER A 133 -14.13 3.05 72.27
CA SER A 133 -14.86 3.13 73.55
C SER A 133 -16.27 2.54 73.40
N ARG A 134 -16.86 2.04 74.50
CA ARG A 134 -18.21 1.44 74.47
C ARG A 134 -19.29 2.42 74.00
N ASP A 135 -19.12 3.71 74.28
CA ASP A 135 -20.10 4.74 73.94
C ASP A 135 -20.06 5.10 72.45
N GLN A 136 -18.90 4.97 71.80
CA GLN A 136 -18.71 5.30 70.38
C GLN A 136 -18.73 4.08 69.45
N LEU A 137 -18.66 2.86 70.01
CA LEU A 137 -18.55 1.61 69.26
C LEU A 137 -19.60 1.48 68.15
N ARG A 138 -20.87 1.78 68.45
CA ARG A 138 -21.97 1.65 67.48
C ARG A 138 -21.79 2.61 66.30
N GLN A 139 -21.37 3.85 66.56
CA GLN A 139 -21.17 4.86 65.52
C GLN A 139 -19.96 4.53 64.64
N GLU A 140 -18.84 4.14 65.26
CA GLU A 140 -17.63 3.74 64.53
C GLU A 140 -17.85 2.47 63.70
N LEU A 141 -18.67 1.52 64.17
CA LEU A 141 -19.00 0.32 63.39
C LEU A 141 -19.84 0.63 62.15
N ILE A 142 -20.77 1.58 62.23
CA ILE A 142 -21.55 2.04 61.06
C ILE A 142 -20.62 2.75 60.08
N ARG A 143 -19.72 3.60 60.57
CA ARG A 143 -18.73 4.30 59.75
C ARG A 143 -17.78 3.33 59.04
N ALA A 144 -17.25 2.35 59.75
CA ALA A 144 -16.37 1.34 59.20
C ALA A 144 -17.08 0.48 58.14
N GLN A 145 -18.35 0.14 58.35
CA GLN A 145 -19.16 -0.55 57.34
C GLN A 145 -19.42 0.30 56.09
N SER A 146 -19.65 1.60 56.24
CA SER A 146 -19.75 2.53 55.09
C SER A 146 -18.46 2.53 54.29
N GLN A 147 -17.31 2.67 54.96
CA GLN A 147 -16.00 2.68 54.31
C GLN A 147 -15.68 1.35 53.61
N LEU A 148 -16.13 0.23 54.17
CA LEU A 148 -16.02 -1.07 53.54
C LEU A 148 -16.88 -1.16 52.28
N GLY A 149 -18.14 -0.72 52.36
CA GLY A 149 -19.05 -0.69 51.20
C GLY A 149 -18.52 0.18 50.06
N GLU A 150 -18.00 1.37 50.37
CA GLU A 150 -17.36 2.26 49.40
C GLU A 150 -16.14 1.59 48.72
N ALA A 151 -15.32 0.86 49.49
CA ALA A 151 -14.18 0.14 48.94
C ALA A 151 -14.59 -1.04 48.03
N GLU A 152 -15.66 -1.76 48.38
CA GLU A 152 -16.23 -2.84 47.55
C GLU A 152 -16.81 -2.30 46.24
N GLU A 153 -17.51 -1.16 46.28
CA GLU A 153 -18.01 -0.48 45.09
C GLU A 153 -16.88 -0.06 44.15
N GLU A 154 -15.84 0.58 44.68
CA GLU A 154 -14.67 0.98 43.90
C GLU A 154 -13.96 -0.23 43.27
N LEU A 155 -13.79 -1.33 44.03
CA LEU A 155 -13.16 -2.55 43.54
C LEU A 155 -13.98 -3.20 42.40
N ASN A 156 -15.30 -3.22 42.53
CA ASN A 156 -16.20 -3.68 41.47
C ASN A 156 -16.16 -2.76 40.25
N GLY A 157 -16.05 -1.45 40.45
CA GLY A 157 -15.88 -0.46 39.38
C GLY A 157 -14.59 -0.66 38.58
N ILE A 158 -13.51 -1.09 39.24
CA ILE A 158 -12.19 -1.35 38.62
C ILE A 158 -12.08 -2.76 38.00
N ALA A 159 -12.93 -3.71 38.39
CA ALA A 159 -12.96 -5.07 37.85
C ALA A 159 -12.92 -5.17 36.30
N PRO A 160 -13.71 -4.40 35.52
CA PRO A 160 -13.63 -4.43 34.06
C PRO A 160 -12.27 -3.95 33.52
N LEU A 161 -11.62 -2.99 34.16
CA LEU A 161 -10.28 -2.54 33.80
C LEU A 161 -9.25 -3.66 34.03
N LEU A 162 -9.32 -4.35 35.16
CA LEU A 162 -8.42 -5.48 35.47
C LEU A 162 -8.59 -6.66 34.51
N THR A 163 -9.83 -6.95 34.10
CA THR A 163 -10.09 -7.99 33.09
C THR A 163 -9.60 -7.56 31.71
N SER A 164 -9.71 -6.28 31.34
CA SER A 164 -9.15 -5.72 30.11
C SER A 164 -7.62 -5.84 30.05
N ILE A 165 -6.93 -5.50 31.15
CA ILE A 165 -5.46 -5.64 31.27
C ILE A 165 -5.04 -7.11 31.13
N ARG A 166 -5.74 -8.03 31.81
CA ARG A 166 -5.43 -9.46 31.80
C ARG A 166 -5.78 -10.13 30.46
N GLY A 167 -6.82 -9.65 29.80
CA GLY A 167 -7.37 -10.21 28.57
C GLY A 167 -6.58 -9.86 27.31
N GLY A 168 -5.65 -8.90 27.39
CA GLY A 168 -4.73 -8.52 26.32
C GLY A 168 -5.42 -8.33 24.97
N LYS A 169 -5.81 -7.09 24.64
CA LYS A 169 -6.24 -6.70 23.28
C LYS A 169 -5.29 -7.36 22.27
N LYS A 170 -5.77 -8.39 21.56
CA LYS A 170 -5.11 -8.92 20.36
C LYS A 170 -5.13 -7.76 19.38
N VAL A 171 -4.00 -7.08 19.24
CA VAL A 171 -3.84 -5.93 18.36
C VAL A 171 -4.41 -6.33 17.01
N ALA A 172 -5.52 -5.68 16.65
CA ALA A 172 -6.21 -5.95 15.40
C ALA A 172 -5.22 -5.66 14.27
N LYS A 173 -4.82 -6.72 13.58
CA LYS A 173 -4.07 -6.62 12.34
C LYS A 173 -4.94 -5.78 11.39
N SER A 174 -4.52 -4.54 11.16
CA SER A 174 -4.96 -3.73 10.03
C SER A 174 -4.58 -4.52 8.78
N ALA A 175 -5.49 -5.38 8.33
CA ALA A 175 -5.36 -6.12 7.09
C ALA A 175 -5.79 -5.17 5.98
N SER A 176 -4.79 -4.48 5.43
CA SER A 176 -4.85 -3.93 4.08
C SER A 176 -5.46 -4.99 3.15
N LYS A 177 -6.57 -4.60 2.54
CA LYS A 177 -7.31 -5.39 1.56
C LYS A 177 -6.45 -5.49 0.30
N ASN A 178 -5.66 -6.56 0.19
CA ASN A 178 -5.23 -7.27 -1.02
C ASN A 178 -3.90 -8.04 -0.78
N GLU A 179 -3.92 -9.09 0.02
CA GLU A 179 -2.90 -10.16 -0.05
C GLU A 179 -3.54 -11.50 0.37
N PRO A 180 -3.16 -12.64 -0.25
CA PRO A 180 -3.70 -13.95 0.12
C PRO A 180 -3.33 -14.25 1.57
N GLU A 181 -4.35 -14.54 2.38
CA GLU A 181 -4.19 -14.89 3.80
C GLU A 181 -3.11 -15.97 3.97
N THR A 182 -1.95 -15.59 4.52
CA THR A 182 -1.04 -16.56 5.13
C THR A 182 -1.77 -17.11 6.35
N GLN A 183 -2.50 -18.21 6.15
CA GLN A 183 -3.24 -18.91 7.19
C GLN A 183 -2.31 -19.16 8.37
N GLY A 184 -2.66 -18.61 9.54
CA GLY A 184 -1.81 -18.65 10.73
C GLY A 184 -1.53 -20.08 11.17
N PHE A 185 -0.44 -20.28 11.92
CA PHE A 185 0.00 -21.57 12.46
C PHE A 185 -1.13 -22.42 13.09
N LEU A 186 -2.11 -21.78 13.75
CA LEU A 186 -3.28 -22.46 14.32
C LEU A 186 -4.23 -23.07 13.29
N TYR A 187 -4.35 -22.48 12.10
CA TYR A 187 -5.12 -23.08 11.00
C TYR A 187 -4.42 -24.33 10.47
N TRP A 188 -3.10 -24.26 10.26
CA TRP A 188 -2.29 -25.42 9.87
C TRP A 188 -2.29 -26.50 10.94
N PHE A 189 -2.26 -26.13 12.22
CA PHE A 189 -2.39 -27.08 13.32
C PHE A 189 -3.77 -27.73 13.34
N ARG A 190 -4.85 -26.97 13.11
CA ARG A 190 -6.22 -27.51 13.04
C ARG A 190 -6.44 -28.38 11.80
N ALA A 191 -5.84 -28.02 10.67
CA ALA A 191 -5.85 -28.83 9.46
C ALA A 191 -5.07 -30.14 9.65
N GLY A 192 -3.91 -30.10 10.33
CA GLY A 192 -3.16 -31.29 10.72
C GLY A 192 -3.91 -32.18 11.71
N LEU A 193 -4.64 -31.59 12.65
CA LEU A 193 -5.47 -32.32 13.61
C LEU A 193 -6.67 -32.99 12.93
N ALA A 194 -7.30 -32.32 11.96
CA ALA A 194 -8.38 -32.90 11.16
C ALA A 194 -7.93 -34.12 10.34
N PHE A 195 -6.67 -34.16 9.88
CA PHE A 195 -6.12 -35.30 9.14
C PHE A 195 -5.72 -36.48 10.05
N THR A 196 -5.30 -36.22 11.29
CA THR A 196 -4.88 -37.26 12.25
C THR A 196 -6.05 -37.83 13.07
N LEU A 197 -7.19 -37.13 13.11
CA LEU A 197 -8.38 -37.52 13.87
C LEU A 197 -8.99 -38.88 13.43
N PRO A 198 -9.14 -39.19 12.12
CA PRO A 198 -9.61 -40.51 11.70
C PRO A 198 -8.68 -41.64 12.15
N VAL A 199 -7.36 -41.45 12.04
CA VAL A 199 -6.36 -42.46 12.41
C VAL A 199 -6.37 -42.71 13.92
N MET A 200 -6.48 -41.66 14.74
CA MET A 200 -6.57 -41.78 16.19
C MET A 200 -7.84 -42.52 16.64
N ILE A 201 -8.98 -42.27 15.99
CA ILE A 201 -10.23 -42.99 16.28
C ILE A 201 -10.08 -44.48 15.93
N PHE A 202 -9.52 -44.81 14.76
CA PHE A 202 -9.26 -46.20 14.38
C PHE A 202 -8.31 -46.89 15.36
N ALA A 203 -7.22 -46.23 15.77
CA ALA A 203 -6.28 -46.77 16.75
C ALA A 203 -6.94 -47.02 18.11
N ALA A 204 -7.81 -46.11 18.58
CA ALA A 204 -8.55 -46.28 19.82
C ALA A 204 -9.54 -47.46 19.76
N VAL A 205 -10.27 -47.61 18.64
CA VAL A 205 -11.20 -48.74 18.44
C VAL A 205 -10.45 -50.08 18.39
N LEU A 206 -9.34 -50.15 17.66
CA LEU A 206 -8.51 -51.35 17.60
C LEU A 206 -7.88 -51.70 18.95
N GLY A 207 -7.39 -50.70 19.69
CA GLY A 207 -6.87 -50.89 21.04
C GLY A 207 -7.93 -51.41 22.01
N LEU A 208 -9.16 -50.89 21.92
CA LEU A 208 -10.28 -51.33 22.75
C LEU A 208 -10.73 -52.75 22.38
N PHE A 209 -10.77 -53.07 21.08
CA PHE A 209 -11.04 -54.44 20.60
C PHE A 209 -9.97 -55.42 21.08
N PHE A 210 -8.70 -55.06 20.97
CA PHE A 210 -7.58 -55.88 21.44
C PHE A 210 -7.64 -56.08 22.95
N LEU A 211 -7.98 -55.06 23.73
CA LEU A 211 -8.10 -55.16 25.18
C LEU A 211 -9.27 -56.06 25.61
N ILE A 212 -10.41 -55.99 24.91
CA ILE A 212 -11.57 -56.88 25.17
C ILE A 212 -11.24 -58.32 24.79
N PHE A 213 -10.58 -58.54 23.65
CA PHE A 213 -10.25 -59.89 23.17
C PHE A 213 -9.07 -60.53 23.94
N SER A 214 -8.12 -59.72 24.40
CA SER A 214 -7.00 -60.17 25.24
C SER A 214 -7.40 -60.35 26.71
N GLY A 215 -8.51 -59.74 27.14
CA GLY A 215 -9.02 -59.82 28.51
C GLY A 215 -10.08 -60.90 28.71
N SER A 216 -10.40 -61.68 27.67
CA SER A 216 -11.42 -62.75 27.69
C SER A 216 -10.82 -64.15 27.56
#